data_AF-X0U184-F1
#
_entry.id   AF-X0U184-F1
#
_cell.length_a   1.000
_cell.length_b   1.000
_cell.length_c   1.000
_cell.angle_alpha   90.00
_cell.angle_beta   90.00
_cell.angle_gamma   90.00
#
_symmetry.space_group_name_H-M   'P 1'
#
loop_
_entity.id
_entity.type
_entity.pdbx_description
1 polymer ?
#
loop_
_entity_poly.entity_id
_entity_poly.type
_entity_poly.pdbx_seq_one_letter_code
_entity_poly.pdbx_strand_id
1 'polypeptide(L)' 'MCATALDVRQETDVPELIPARMLNEFCYCPRLAYLEWVQGEFADNLETREGRFGHRRVDKPSAKEVPEAGESAGKD' A
#
# COMPACT_ATOMS: atom_id res chain seq x y z
N MET A 1 11.39 -37.90 22.16
CA MET A 1 11.63 -37.07 20.97
C MET A 1 10.33 -37.05 20.16
N CYS A 2 9.54 -35.99 20.33
CA CYS A 2 8.28 -35.80 19.62
C CYS A 2 8.55 -34.64 18.64
N ALA A 3 8.65 -34.95 17.35
CA ALA A 3 8.85 -33.92 16.33
C ALA A 3 7.55 -33.12 16.22
N THR A 4 7.66 -31.85 16.61
CA THR A 4 6.62 -30.83 16.51
C THR A 4 6.10 -30.73 15.08
N ALA A 5 4.77 -30.66 14.94
CA ALA A 5 4.08 -30.26 13.72
C ALA A 5 4.50 -28.83 13.36
N LEU A 6 5.63 -28.68 12.67
CA LEU A 6 6.09 -27.41 12.14
C LEU A 6 5.85 -27.39 10.64
N ASP A 7 5.10 -26.39 10.25
CA ASP A 7 5.31 -25.60 9.04
C ASP A 7 5.03 -26.32 7.70
N VAL A 8 3.76 -26.71 7.50
CA VAL A 8 3.24 -26.70 6.12
C VAL A 8 3.00 -25.24 5.77
N ARG A 9 4.00 -24.57 5.20
CA ARG A 9 3.76 -23.29 4.52
C ARG A 9 2.81 -23.59 3.38
N GLN A 10 1.56 -23.17 3.54
CA GLN A 10 0.62 -23.18 2.45
C GLN A 10 1.09 -22.11 1.47
N GLU A 11 1.82 -22.53 0.45
CA GLU A 11 2.22 -21.65 -0.65
C GLU A 11 0.97 -21.42 -1.49
N THR A 12 0.16 -20.48 -1.03
CA THR A 12 -0.99 -19.97 -1.77
C THR A 12 -0.54 -18.82 -2.64
N ASP A 13 -1.14 -18.63 -3.81
CA ASP A 13 -0.94 -17.43 -4.65
C ASP A 13 -1.42 -16.12 -3.99
N VAL A 14 -1.75 -16.16 -2.70
CA VAL A 14 -2.23 -15.03 -1.91
C VAL A 14 -1.06 -14.47 -1.10
N PRO A 15 -0.78 -13.16 -1.18
CA PRO A 15 0.26 -12.51 -0.38
C PRO A 15 0.02 -12.68 1.14
N GLU A 16 1.11 -12.72 1.92
CA GLU A 16 1.05 -12.79 3.39
C GLU A 16 0.34 -11.57 4.00
N LEU A 17 0.52 -10.39 3.41
CA LEU A 17 -0.08 -9.15 3.86
C LEU A 17 -1.12 -8.64 2.87
N ILE A 18 -2.22 -8.13 3.43
CA ILE A 18 -3.27 -7.45 2.67
C ILE A 18 -2.88 -5.97 2.53
N PRO A 19 -2.90 -5.38 1.33
CA PRO A 19 -2.73 -3.94 1.17
C PRO A 19 -3.79 -3.17 1.97
N ALA A 20 -3.39 -2.11 2.69
CA ALA A 20 -4.29 -1.34 3.54
C ALA A 20 -5.53 -0.81 2.78
N ARG A 21 -5.36 -0.41 1.51
CA ARG A 21 -6.47 -0.05 0.62
C ARG A 21 -7.49 -1.19 0.50
N MET A 22 -7.05 -2.42 0.24
CA MET A 22 -7.95 -3.55 0.01
C MET A 22 -8.65 -4.02 1.28
N LEU A 23 -8.01 -3.86 2.44
CA LEU A 23 -8.70 -4.02 3.72
C LEU A 23 -9.83 -2.99 3.87
N ASN A 24 -9.58 -1.72 3.54
CA ASN A 24 -10.60 -0.68 3.57
C ASN A 24 -11.77 -0.99 2.62
N GLU A 25 -11.49 -1.39 1.38
CA GLU A 25 -12.53 -1.76 0.42
C GLU A 25 -13.34 -2.98 0.87
N PHE A 26 -12.71 -3.97 1.51
CA PHE A 26 -13.43 -5.14 2.03
C PHE A 26 -14.39 -4.76 3.16
N CYS A 27 -13.92 -3.93 4.10
CA CYS A 27 -14.74 -3.39 5.19
C CYS A 27 -15.92 -2.56 4.66
N TYR A 28 -15.73 -1.84 3.56
CA TYR A 28 -16.79 -1.09 2.91
C TYR A 28 -17.77 -1.99 2.15
N CYS A 29 -17.27 -2.85 1.25
CA CYS A 29 -18.05 -3.78 0.45
C CYS A 29 -17.18 -4.97 -0.01
N PRO A 30 -17.43 -6.20 0.49
CA PRO A 30 -16.66 -7.38 0.09
C PRO A 30 -16.69 -7.66 -1.41
N ARG A 31 -17.78 -7.32 -2.10
CA ARG A 31 -17.90 -7.46 -3.55
C ARG A 31 -16.95 -6.51 -4.30
N LEU A 32 -16.82 -5.26 -3.84
CA LEU A 32 -15.90 -4.30 -4.45
C LEU A 32 -14.46 -4.78 -4.32
N ALA A 33 -14.05 -5.21 -3.13
CA ALA A 33 -12.71 -5.76 -2.89
C ALA A 33 -12.42 -6.98 -3.77
N TYR A 34 -13.40 -7.88 -3.97
CA TYR A 34 -13.23 -9.02 -4.87
C TYR A 34 -12.98 -8.60 -6.32
N LEU A 35 -13.76 -7.63 -6.82
CA LEU A 35 -13.59 -7.12 -8.20
C LEU A 35 -12.23 -6.45 -8.37
N GLU A 36 -11.88 -5.50 -7.50
CA GLU A 36 -10.63 -4.74 -7.65
C GLU A 36 -9.37 -5.58 -7.40
N TRP A 37 -9.39 -6.49 -6.41
CA TRP A 37 -8.19 -7.22 -5.99
C TRP A 37 -8.08 -8.61 -6.61
N VAL A 38 -9.12 -9.43 -6.50
CA VAL A 38 -9.06 -10.85 -6.92
C VAL A 38 -9.24 -10.95 -8.44
N GLN A 39 -10.15 -10.18 -9.03
CA GLN A 39 -10.35 -10.14 -10.48
C GLN A 39 -9.46 -9.12 -11.19
N GLY A 40 -8.84 -8.18 -10.45
CA GLY A 40 -7.98 -7.15 -11.03
C GLY A 40 -8.74 -6.06 -11.81
N GLU A 41 -10.03 -5.90 -11.54
CA GLU A 41 -10.89 -4.92 -12.21
C GLU A 41 -10.70 -3.54 -11.58
N PHE A 42 -9.67 -2.83 -12.04
CA PHE A 42 -9.45 -1.42 -11.70
C PHE A 42 -8.94 -0.65 -12.91
N ALA A 43 -9.65 0.42 -13.28
CA ALA A 43 -9.25 1.29 -14.38
C ALA A 43 -8.86 2.67 -13.85
N ASP A 44 -7.68 3.15 -14.26
CA ASP A 44 -7.21 4.48 -13.93
C ASP A 44 -8.11 5.56 -14.58
N ASN A 45 -8.54 6.54 -13.78
CA ASN A 45 -9.18 7.76 -14.27
C ASN A 45 -8.17 8.91 -14.36
N LEU A 46 -8.63 10.13 -14.63
CA LEU A 46 -7.73 11.28 -14.76
C LEU A 46 -7.04 11.57 -13.41
N GLU A 47 -7.80 11.53 -12.33
CA GLU A 47 -7.40 11.87 -10.98
C GLU A 47 -6.37 10.87 -10.43
N THR A 48 -6.54 9.57 -10.68
CA THR A 48 -5.58 8.54 -10.26
C THR A 48 -4.26 8.68 -11.02
N ARG A 49 -4.31 9.04 -12.31
CA ARG A 49 -3.10 9.27 -13.13
C ARG A 49 -2.35 10.53 -12.70
N GLU A 50 -3.07 11.62 -12.46
CA GLU A 50 -2.48 12.87 -11.97
C GLU A 50 -1.83 12.68 -10.60
N GLY A 51 -2.52 11.99 -9.68
CA GLY A 51 -1.98 11.63 -8.37
C GLY A 51 -0.68 10.83 -8.47
N ARG A 52 -0.66 9.78 -9.31
CA ARG A 52 0.55 8.98 -9.57
C ARG A 52 1.69 9.83 -10.12
N PHE A 53 1.41 10.73 -11.07
CA PHE A 53 2.43 11.61 -11.62
C PHE A 53 3.01 12.56 -10.57
N GLY A 54 2.19 13.11 -9.68
CA GLY A 54 2.63 13.97 -8.57
C GLY A 54 3.47 13.21 -7.53
N HIS A 55 2.98 12.05 -7.09
CA HIS A 55 3.60 11.24 -6.04
C HIS A 55 4.95 10.64 -6.43
N ARG A 56 5.24 10.45 -7.73
CA ARG A 56 6.53 9.95 -8.21
C ARG A 56 7.76 10.68 -7.64
N ARG A 57 7.60 11.94 -7.23
CA ARG A 57 8.66 12.79 -6.66
C ARG A 57 8.99 12.44 -5.20
N VAL A 58 8.02 11.92 -4.45
CA VAL A 58 8.10 11.67 -3.00
C VAL A 58 7.94 10.20 -2.62
N ASP A 59 7.51 9.33 -3.55
CA ASP A 59 7.41 7.88 -3.34
C ASP A 59 8.75 7.23 -2.99
N LYS A 60 9.86 7.87 -3.36
CA LYS A 60 11.21 7.46 -2.93
C LYS A 60 11.64 8.34 -1.77
N PRO A 61 12.16 7.77 -0.67
CA PRO A 61 12.73 8.56 0.40
C PRO A 61 13.85 9.44 -0.16
N SER A 62 13.70 10.76 -0.04
CA SER A 62 14.78 11.68 -0.37
C SER A 62 15.77 11.73 0.79
N ALA A 63 17.07 11.68 0.51
CA ALA A 63 18.12 11.83 1.52
C ALA A 63 18.18 13.23 2.17
N LYS A 64 17.28 14.15 1.82
CA LYS A 64 17.19 15.46 2.47
C LYS A 64 16.53 15.29 3.83
N GLU A 65 17.26 15.72 4.85
CA GLU A 65 16.70 15.88 6.20
C GLU A 65 15.51 16.85 6.13
N VAL A 66 14.39 16.40 6.68
CA VAL A 66 13.25 17.27 6.93
C VAL A 66 13.59 18.05 8.19
N PRO A 67 13.50 19.40 8.19
CA PRO A 67 13.84 20.18 9.36
C PRO A 67 12.98 19.74 10.56
N GLU A 68 13.59 19.70 11.74
CA GLU A 68 12.84 19.43 12.96
C GLU A 68 11.81 20.54 13.19
N ALA A 69 10.65 20.15 13.73
CA ALA A 69 9.56 21.08 14.01
C ALA A 69 10.02 22.13 15.05
N GLY A 70 10.48 23.28 14.56
CA GLY A 70 11.05 24.36 15.37
C GLY A 70 12.00 25.27 14.59
N GLU A 71 12.63 24.77 13.52
CA GLU A 71 13.43 25.59 12.60
C GLU A 71 12.55 26.11 11.46
N SER A 72 11.84 27.22 11.69
CA SER A 72 11.37 28.03 10.56
C SER A 72 12.59 28.47 9.77
N ALA A 73 12.71 28.05 8.51
CA ALA A 73 13.69 28.59 7.58
C ALA A 73 13.41 30.08 7.38
N GLY A 74 13.96 30.90 8.27
CA GLY A 74 13.98 32.33 8.10
C GLY A 74 14.82 32.63 6.86
N LYS A 75 14.18 33.19 5.84
CA LYS A 75 14.87 34.03 4.88
C LYS A 75 13.88 34.93 4.15
N ASP A 76 14.07 36.21 4.42
CA ASP A 76 13.71 37.43 3.68
C ASP A 76 13.03 37.27 2.31
#